data_AF-A0A7J2KA87-F1
#
_entry.id   AF-A0A7J2KA87-F1
#
_cell.length_a   1.000
_cell.length_b   1.000
_cell.length_c   1.000
_cell.angle_alpha   90.00
_cell.angle_beta   90.00
_cell.angle_gamma   90.00
#
_symmetry.space_group_name_H-M   'P 1'
#
loop_
_entity.id
_entity.type
_entity.pdbx_description
1 polymer ?
#
loop_
_entity_poly.entity_id
_entity_poly.type
_entity_poly.pdbx_seq_one_letter_code
_entity_poly.pdbx_strand_id
1 'polypeptide(L)'
;MSKERSMPTKQTVKNFFTLLFSGKISKAEKALERIRKRYKLSEDNGYYKALYGIYYSYVSDDRNSYVFKVWEKFLNGESRRSIERSFKEILRDLYDPPSDFIQAWIDFIRMLDKLPTP
;
A
#
# COMPACT_ATOMS: atom_id res chain seq x y z
N MET A 1 19.05 -21.78 -12.11
CA MET A 1 18.82 -20.37 -12.51
C MET A 1 17.62 -19.83 -11.73
N SER A 2 17.86 -19.08 -10.67
CA SER A 2 16.79 -18.47 -9.86
C SER A 2 16.15 -17.36 -10.68
N LYS A 3 14.89 -17.56 -11.12
CA LYS A 3 14.11 -16.48 -11.73
C LYS A 3 13.98 -15.36 -10.70
N GLU A 4 14.59 -14.23 -11.00
CA GLU A 4 14.49 -13.00 -10.23
C GLU A 4 13.02 -12.74 -9.91
N ARG A 5 12.67 -12.64 -8.62
CA ARG A 5 11.30 -12.35 -8.19
C ARG A 5 10.97 -10.95 -8.70
N SER A 6 10.13 -10.85 -9.73
CA SER A 6 9.76 -9.55 -10.26
C SER A 6 8.79 -8.86 -9.30
N MET A 7 9.13 -7.63 -8.91
CA MET A 7 8.24 -6.81 -8.08
C MET A 7 7.03 -6.34 -8.89
N PRO A 8 5.87 -6.11 -8.25
CA PRO A 8 4.72 -5.50 -8.92
C PRO A 8 5.09 -4.17 -9.57
N THR A 9 4.64 -3.95 -10.80
CA THR A 9 4.90 -2.66 -11.46
C THR A 9 4.08 -1.55 -10.79
N LYS A 10 4.61 -0.32 -10.80
CA LYS A 10 3.89 0.87 -10.28
C LYS A 10 2.48 1.01 -10.85
N GLN A 11 2.29 0.71 -12.14
CA GLN A 11 0.97 0.76 -12.77
C GLN A 11 0.02 -0.30 -12.23
N THR A 12 0.50 -1.52 -11.99
CA THR A 12 -0.33 -2.60 -11.42
C THR A 12 -0.78 -2.25 -10.00
N VAL A 13 0.15 -1.72 -9.20
CA VAL A 13 -0.11 -1.29 -7.82
C VAL A 13 -1.08 -0.10 -7.79
N LYS A 14 -0.86 0.90 -8.66
CA LYS A 14 -1.78 2.04 -8.82
C LYS A 14 -3.19 1.56 -9.16
N ASN A 15 -3.34 0.63 -10.12
CA ASN A 15 -4.65 0.10 -10.48
C ASN A 15 -5.37 -0.56 -9.30
N PHE A 16 -4.64 -1.33 -8.47
CA PHE A 16 -5.17 -1.90 -7.25
C PHE A 16 -5.67 -0.80 -6.30
N PHE A 17 -4.85 0.19 -5.97
CA PHE A 17 -5.24 1.29 -5.08
C PHE A 17 -6.39 2.13 -5.64
N THR A 18 -6.41 2.39 -6.95
CA THR A 18 -7.52 3.10 -7.60
C THR A 18 -8.84 2.35 -7.44
N LEU A 19 -8.83 1.02 -7.60
CA LEU A 19 -10.03 0.22 -7.37
C LEU A 19 -10.45 0.24 -5.89
N LEU A 20 -9.48 0.14 -4.98
CA LEU A 20 -9.73 0.13 -3.54
C LEU A 20 -10.39 1.44 -3.08
N PHE A 21 -9.74 2.57 -3.31
CA PHE A 21 -10.21 3.89 -2.86
C PHE A 21 -11.35 4.46 -3.71
N SER A 22 -11.75 3.79 -4.81
CA SER A 22 -13.04 4.04 -5.49
C SER A 22 -14.21 3.25 -4.86
N GLY A 23 -14.00 2.53 -3.76
CA GLY A 23 -15.00 1.65 -3.16
C GLY A 23 -15.31 0.38 -3.98
N LYS A 24 -14.52 0.05 -5.01
CA LYS A 24 -14.75 -1.15 -5.86
C LYS A 24 -14.11 -2.39 -5.22
N ILE A 25 -14.52 -2.72 -4.00
CA ILE A 25 -13.86 -3.69 -3.11
C ILE A 25 -13.61 -5.05 -3.78
N SER A 26 -14.64 -5.67 -4.37
CA SER A 26 -14.49 -6.98 -5.03
C SER A 26 -13.54 -6.93 -6.25
N LYS A 27 -13.40 -5.77 -6.92
CA LYS A 27 -12.43 -5.61 -8.02
C LYS A 27 -11.02 -5.39 -7.47
N ALA A 28 -10.88 -4.67 -6.35
CA ALA A 28 -9.61 -4.46 -5.66
C ALA A 28 -9.04 -5.78 -5.14
N GLU A 29 -9.86 -6.62 -4.51
CA GLU A 29 -9.49 -7.95 -4.04
C GLU A 29 -8.99 -8.84 -5.20
N LYS A 30 -9.77 -8.92 -6.29
CA LYS A 30 -9.35 -9.64 -7.51
C LYS A 30 -8.07 -9.05 -8.13
N ALA A 31 -7.81 -7.76 -7.99
CA ALA A 31 -6.56 -7.15 -8.44
C ALA A 31 -5.38 -7.57 -7.54
N LEU A 32 -5.58 -7.61 -6.23
CA LEU A 32 -4.60 -8.04 -5.25
C LEU A 32 -4.21 -9.52 -5.44
N GLU A 33 -5.18 -10.41 -5.62
CA GLU A 33 -4.91 -11.82 -5.93
C GLU A 33 -4.14 -12.00 -7.24
N ARG A 34 -4.48 -11.21 -8.27
CA ARG A 34 -3.76 -11.22 -9.56
C ARG A 34 -2.33 -10.75 -9.40
N ILE A 35 -2.07 -9.75 -8.55
CA ILE A 35 -0.70 -9.33 -8.22
C ILE A 35 0.06 -10.51 -7.62
N ARG A 36 -0.50 -11.19 -6.60
CA ARG A 36 0.14 -12.36 -5.97
C ARG A 36 0.51 -13.43 -7.00
N LYS A 37 -0.46 -13.85 -7.82
CA LYS A 37 -0.28 -14.92 -8.82
C LYS A 37 0.70 -14.54 -9.92
N ARG A 38 0.57 -13.34 -10.48
CA ARG A 38 1.40 -12.86 -11.61
C ARG A 38 2.87 -12.72 -11.23
N TYR A 39 3.12 -12.17 -10.04
CA TYR A 39 4.47 -11.90 -9.55
C TYR A 39 5.02 -13.01 -8.65
N LYS A 40 4.26 -14.11 -8.49
CA LYS A 40 4.63 -15.29 -7.69
C LYS A 40 5.06 -14.92 -6.26
N LEU A 41 4.36 -13.97 -5.67
CA LEU A 41 4.61 -13.53 -4.29
C LEU A 41 4.08 -14.60 -3.34
N SER A 42 4.91 -15.06 -2.40
CA SER A 42 4.45 -15.91 -1.30
C SER A 42 3.52 -15.13 -0.38
N GLU A 43 2.72 -15.81 0.43
CA GLU A 43 1.91 -15.15 1.47
C GLU A 43 2.80 -14.42 2.48
N ASP A 44 4.03 -14.90 2.68
CA ASP A 44 5.04 -14.24 3.52
C ASP A 44 5.81 -13.09 2.87
N ASN A 45 5.54 -12.77 1.61
CA ASN A 45 6.20 -11.64 0.97
C ASN A 45 5.76 -10.32 1.64
N GLY A 46 6.72 -9.50 2.09
CA GLY A 46 6.46 -8.28 2.84
C GLY A 46 5.69 -7.25 2.03
N TYR A 47 6.01 -7.10 0.74
CA TYR A 47 5.28 -6.21 -0.16
C TYR A 47 3.81 -6.61 -0.29
N TYR A 48 3.54 -7.91 -0.52
CA TYR A 48 2.18 -8.42 -0.60
C TYR A 48 1.43 -8.26 0.74
N LYS A 49 2.07 -8.55 1.88
CA LYS A 49 1.50 -8.35 3.22
C LYS A 49 1.12 -6.89 3.46
N ALA A 50 1.95 -5.94 3.04
CA ALA A 50 1.62 -4.52 3.15
C ALA A 50 0.41 -4.13 2.27
N LEU A 51 0.36 -4.58 1.01
CA LEU A 51 -0.82 -4.34 0.15
C LEU A 51 -2.10 -4.93 0.73
N TYR A 52 -2.02 -6.16 1.26
CA TYR A 52 -3.14 -6.83 1.91
C TYR A 52 -3.56 -6.12 3.20
N GLY A 53 -2.61 -5.66 4.01
CA GLY A 53 -2.89 -4.86 5.21
C GLY A 53 -3.62 -3.56 4.87
N ILE A 54 -3.18 -2.84 3.82
CA ILE A 54 -3.86 -1.62 3.35
C ILE A 54 -5.29 -1.94 2.89
N TYR A 55 -5.47 -3.01 2.12
CA TYR A 55 -6.79 -3.50 1.72
C TYR A 55 -7.66 -3.77 2.95
N TYR A 56 -7.16 -4.60 3.87
CA TYR A 56 -7.90 -5.03 5.05
C TYR A 56 -8.34 -3.85 5.93
N SER A 57 -7.41 -2.94 6.26
CA SER A 57 -7.72 -1.73 7.04
C SER A 57 -8.80 -0.87 6.37
N TYR A 58 -8.78 -0.79 5.04
CA TYR A 58 -9.78 -0.03 4.30
C TYR A 58 -11.16 -0.71 4.32
N VAL A 59 -11.23 -2.02 4.06
CA VAL A 59 -12.52 -2.72 4.01
C VAL A 59 -13.16 -2.88 5.39
N SER A 60 -12.36 -2.88 6.46
CA SER A 60 -12.85 -2.97 7.83
C SER A 60 -13.30 -1.62 8.41
N ASP A 61 -13.24 -0.53 7.63
CA ASP A 61 -13.48 0.84 8.10
C ASP A 61 -12.68 1.18 9.38
N ASP A 62 -11.43 0.71 9.47
CA ASP A 62 -10.60 0.95 10.65
C ASP A 62 -10.08 2.39 10.66
N ARG A 63 -10.81 3.25 11.35
CA ARG A 63 -10.46 4.67 11.54
C ARG A 63 -9.21 4.90 12.38
N ASN A 64 -8.74 3.88 13.11
CA ASN A 64 -7.48 3.95 13.85
C ASN A 64 -6.28 3.51 12.99
N SER A 65 -6.53 2.94 11.81
CA SER A 65 -5.49 2.45 10.91
C SER A 65 -4.56 3.57 10.44
N TYR A 66 -3.33 3.19 10.10
CA TYR A 66 -2.39 4.12 9.48
C TYR A 66 -2.88 4.59 8.10
N VAL A 67 -3.65 3.77 7.37
CA VAL A 67 -4.27 4.14 6.09
C VAL A 67 -5.18 5.35 6.25
N PHE A 68 -6.07 5.32 7.26
CA PHE A 68 -6.96 6.44 7.57
C PHE A 68 -6.17 7.70 7.92
N LYS A 69 -5.18 7.60 8.81
CA LYS A 69 -4.32 8.72 9.22
C LYS A 69 -3.53 9.32 8.04
N VAL A 70 -3.07 8.51 7.10
CA VAL A 70 -2.40 8.98 5.88
C VAL A 70 -3.35 9.80 5.01
N TRP A 71 -4.58 9.33 4.81
CA TRP A 71 -5.59 10.06 4.06
C TRP A 71 -6.00 11.36 4.76
N GLU A 72 -6.27 11.32 6.07
CA GLU A 72 -6.60 12.49 6.88
C GLU A 72 -5.51 13.58 6.75
N LYS A 73 -4.24 13.22 6.96
CA LYS A 73 -3.11 14.14 6.79
C LYS A 73 -3.06 14.76 5.41
N PHE A 74 -3.20 13.93 4.37
CA PHE A 74 -3.13 14.39 2.99
C PHE A 74 -4.30 15.34 2.64
N LEU A 75 -5.51 15.02 3.07
CA LEU A 75 -6.70 15.85 2.85
C LEU A 75 -6.68 17.15 3.65
N ASN A 76 -6.00 17.16 4.80
CA ASN A 76 -5.72 18.37 5.58
C ASN A 76 -4.56 19.21 5.02
N GLY A 77 -4.07 18.89 3.82
CA GLY A 77 -3.07 19.69 3.10
C GLY A 77 -1.62 19.30 3.36
N GLU A 78 -1.35 18.24 4.12
CA GLU A 78 0.02 17.77 4.32
C GLU A 78 0.59 17.17 3.03
N SER A 79 1.80 17.59 2.65
CA SER A 79 2.43 17.09 1.43
C SER A 79 2.81 15.60 1.54
N ARG A 80 2.73 14.86 0.43
CA ARG A 80 3.22 13.47 0.35
C ARG A 80 4.65 13.28 0.85
N ARG A 81 5.53 14.27 0.63
CA ARG A 81 6.93 14.23 1.10
C ARG A 81 7.01 14.29 2.62
N SER A 82 6.16 15.10 3.26
CA SER A 82 6.09 15.21 4.72
C SER A 82 5.53 13.93 5.34
N ILE A 83 4.48 13.36 4.72
CA ILE A 83 3.89 12.08 5.14
C ILE A 83 4.91 10.93 4.99
N GLU A 84 5.63 10.87 3.86
CA GLU A 84 6.69 9.87 3.64
C GLU A 84 7.84 10.01 4.67
N ARG A 85 8.21 11.25 5.04
CA ARG A 85 9.23 11.49 6.06
C ARG A 85 8.76 11.01 7.43
N SER A 86 7.56 11.44 7.85
CA SER A 86 6.94 11.02 9.12
C SER A 86 6.84 9.50 9.21
N PHE A 87 6.47 8.83 8.11
CA PHE A 87 6.42 7.37 8.06
C PHE A 87 7.79 6.74 8.33
N LYS A 88 8.85 7.24 7.68
CA LYS A 88 10.21 6.71 7.89
C LYS A 88 10.74 6.99 9.29
N GLU A 89 10.35 8.09 9.91
CA GLU A 89 10.70 8.41 11.31
C GLU A 89 10.04 7.42 12.25
N ILE A 90 8.74 7.17 12.11
CA ILE A 90 8.01 6.13 12.87
C ILE A 90 8.68 4.76 12.75
N LEU A 91 9.14 4.39 11.55
CA LEU A 91 9.84 3.13 11.31
C LEU A 91 11.26 3.06 11.87
N ARG A 92 11.92 4.19 12.16
CA ARG A 92 13.21 4.16 12.87
C ARG A 92 13.02 3.79 14.33
N ASP A 93 11.88 4.15 14.89
CA ASP A 93 11.54 3.91 16.29
C ASP A 93 10.89 2.53 16.51
N LEU A 94 10.36 1.91 15.44
CA LEU A 94 9.67 0.63 15.46
C LEU A 94 10.48 -0.41 14.67
N TYR A 95 10.87 -1.50 15.34
CA TYR A 95 11.52 -2.72 14.83
C TYR A 95 11.70 -2.84 13.29
N ASP A 96 12.93 -3.13 12.85
CA ASP A 96 13.39 -3.27 11.44
C ASP A 96 12.48 -4.17 10.58
N PRO A 97 11.46 -3.60 9.89
CA PRO A 97 10.54 -4.36 9.08
C PRO A 97 11.21 -4.72 7.73
N PRO A 98 10.73 -5.76 7.02
CA PRO A 98 11.23 -6.08 5.70
C PRO A 98 11.20 -4.87 4.75
N SER A 99 12.29 -4.66 4.01
CA SER A 99 12.43 -3.50 3.11
C SER A 99 11.35 -3.46 2.03
N ASP A 100 10.88 -4.61 1.56
CA ASP A 100 9.79 -4.73 0.59
C ASP A 100 8.42 -4.37 1.19
N PHE A 101 8.19 -4.65 2.47
CA PHE A 101 7.03 -4.16 3.22
C PHE A 101 7.03 -2.63 3.31
N ILE A 102 8.17 -2.03 3.67
CA ILE A 102 8.31 -0.57 3.74
C ILE A 102 8.09 0.06 2.36
N GLN A 103 8.64 -0.54 1.31
CA GLN A 103 8.53 -0.04 -0.05
C GLN A 103 7.07 0.05 -0.53
N ALA A 104 6.21 -0.91 -0.19
CA ALA A 104 4.79 -0.87 -0.53
C ALA A 104 4.06 0.35 0.07
N TRP A 105 4.37 0.69 1.33
CA TRP A 105 3.83 1.87 1.99
C TRP A 105 4.34 3.17 1.38
N ILE A 106 5.63 3.24 1.05
CA ILE A 106 6.20 4.39 0.33
C ILE A 106 5.53 4.57 -1.03
N ASP A 107 5.30 3.47 -1.76
CA ASP A 107 4.60 3.51 -3.04
C ASP A 107 3.15 3.98 -2.91
N PHE A 108 2.43 3.55 -1.87
CA PHE A 108 1.10 4.08 -1.54
C PHE A 108 1.12 5.60 -1.30
N ILE A 109 1.98 6.08 -0.38
CA ILE A 109 2.09 7.50 -0.02
C ILE A 109 2.44 8.35 -1.26
N ARG A 110 3.36 7.86 -2.10
CA ARG A 110 3.76 8.54 -3.33
C ARG A 110 2.67 8.56 -4.40
N MET A 111 1.62 7.75 -4.28
CA MET A 111 0.52 7.72 -5.24
C MET A 111 -0.70 8.53 -4.80
N LEU A 112 -0.78 9.05 -3.57
CA LEU A 112 -1.99 9.70 -3.02
C LEU A 112 -2.63 10.75 -3.94
N ASP A 113 -1.83 11.61 -4.57
CA ASP A 113 -2.26 12.66 -5.51
C ASP A 113 -2.85 12.14 -6.83
N LYS A 114 -2.73 10.84 -7.07
CA LYS A 114 -3.17 10.14 -8.29
C LYS A 114 -4.27 9.12 -8.00
N LEU A 115 -4.74 9.05 -6.76
CA LEU A 115 -5.74 8.10 -6.30
C LEU A 115 -7.08 8.81 -6.08
N PRO A 116 -8.21 8.10 -6.24
CA PRO A 116 -9.50 8.59 -5.79
C PRO A 116 -9.44 8.88 -4.30
N THR A 117 -10.11 9.96 -3.88
CA THR A 117 -10.32 10.21 -2.45
C THR A 117 -11.37 9.21 -1.95
N PRO A 118 -11.05 8.43 -0.90
CA PRO A 118 -11.97 7.46 -0.33
C PRO A 118 -13.14 8.08 0.44
#